data_AF-A0A929E9I8-F1
#
_entry.id   AF-A0A929E9I8-F1
#
_cell.length_a   1.000
_cell.length_b   1.000
_cell.length_c   1.000
_cell.angle_alpha   90.00
_cell.angle_beta   90.00
_cell.angle_gamma   90.00
#
_symmetry.space_group_name_H-M   'P 1'
#
loop_
_entity.id
_entity.type
_entity.pdbx_description
1 polymer ?
#
loop_
_entity_poly.entity_id
_entity_poly.type
_entity_poly.pdbx_seq_one_letter_code
_entity_poly.pdbx_strand_id
1 'polypeptide(L)'
;LYPRYYLPDQGELGSGHPAYSPRDFSRLGFYLLGPQSAYVIVPLENSPVFFPNAADVLVIGCPTDDYLDAVIIIVQDTIIQAQELPLSCLSVP
;
A
#
# COMPACT_ATOMS: atom_id res chain seq x y z
N LEU A 1 -9.77 -5.55 -7.27
CA LEU A 1 -8.52 -6.07 -6.66
C LEU A 1 -8.60 -5.76 -5.17
N TYR A 2 -8.58 -6.80 -4.34
CA TYR A 2 -8.86 -6.73 -2.90
C TYR A 2 -7.58 -6.39 -2.11
N PRO A 3 -7.68 -5.69 -0.97
CA PRO A 3 -6.54 -5.46 -0.10
C PRO A 3 -5.96 -6.78 0.43
N ARG A 4 -4.63 -6.87 0.41
CA ARG A 4 -3.89 -8.07 0.83
C ARG A 4 -2.67 -7.69 1.61
N TYR A 5 -2.46 -8.37 2.72
CA TYR A 5 -1.23 -8.28 3.49
C TYR A 5 -0.30 -9.43 3.11
N TYR A 6 0.97 -9.11 2.89
CA TYR A 6 2.04 -10.07 2.62
C TYR A 6 3.15 -9.92 3.63
N LEU A 7 3.70 -11.05 4.06
CA LEU A 7 5.00 -11.11 4.75
C LEU A 7 6.14 -10.91 3.73
N PRO A 8 7.41 -10.76 4.20
CA PRO A 8 8.56 -10.70 3.31
C PRO A 8 8.59 -11.92 2.39
N ASP A 9 9.04 -11.70 1.16
CA ASP A 9 9.15 -12.66 0.06
C ASP A 9 7.82 -13.28 -0.40
N GLN A 10 6.69 -12.92 0.22
CA GLN A 10 5.36 -13.32 -0.24
C GLN A 10 4.82 -12.36 -1.28
N GLY A 11 4.06 -12.92 -2.23
CA GLY A 11 3.36 -12.17 -3.27
C GLY A 11 2.76 -13.11 -4.31
N GLU A 12 2.11 -12.52 -5.31
CA GLU A 12 1.47 -13.21 -6.44
C GLU A 12 2.38 -13.16 -7.66
N LEU A 13 2.96 -14.32 -8.00
CA LEU A 13 3.82 -14.47 -9.17
C LEU A 13 3.04 -14.23 -10.47
N GLY A 14 3.66 -13.51 -11.41
CA GLY A 14 3.14 -13.33 -12.78
C GLY A 14 1.97 -12.36 -12.92
N SER A 15 1.57 -11.66 -11.85
CA SER A 15 0.44 -10.71 -11.88
C SER A 15 0.77 -9.39 -12.57
N GLY A 16 2.04 -8.97 -12.60
CA GLY A 16 2.45 -7.66 -13.13
C GLY A 16 1.95 -6.46 -12.32
N HIS A 17 1.32 -6.71 -11.17
CA HIS A 17 0.70 -5.69 -10.32
C HIS A 17 1.64 -5.34 -9.16
N PRO A 18 2.20 -4.11 -9.11
CA PRO A 18 3.25 -3.76 -8.15
C PRO A 18 2.91 -3.98 -6.68
N ALA A 19 1.62 -3.85 -6.31
CA ALA A 19 1.14 -4.07 -4.94
C ALA A 19 1.10 -5.54 -4.50
N TYR A 20 1.05 -6.48 -5.45
CA TYR A 20 0.98 -7.92 -5.17
C TYR A 20 2.28 -8.66 -5.49
N SER A 21 3.23 -8.05 -6.21
CA SER A 21 4.55 -8.64 -6.47
C SER A 21 5.34 -8.91 -5.17
N PRO A 22 6.11 -10.02 -5.08
CA PRO A 22 6.99 -10.29 -3.94
C PRO A 22 7.97 -9.14 -3.63
N ARG A 23 8.20 -8.87 -2.34
CA ARG A 23 9.13 -7.84 -1.83
C ARG A 23 9.78 -8.32 -0.53
N ASP A 24 10.94 -7.76 -0.20
CA ASP A 24 11.76 -8.07 0.97
C ASP A 24 11.21 -7.51 2.30
N PHE A 25 10.03 -6.89 2.28
CA PHE A 25 9.35 -6.37 3.47
C PHE A 25 7.85 -6.71 3.52
N SER A 26 7.33 -6.74 4.74
CA SER A 26 5.91 -6.90 5.02
C SER A 26 5.11 -5.67 4.61
N ARG A 27 3.95 -5.87 3.97
CA ARG A 27 3.16 -4.76 3.42
C ARG A 27 1.68 -5.10 3.26
N LEU A 28 0.84 -4.08 3.34
CA LEU A 28 -0.51 -4.13 2.79
C LEU A 28 -0.48 -3.53 1.37
N GLY A 29 -0.98 -4.28 0.40
CA GLY A 29 -1.14 -3.87 -0.99
C GLY A 29 -2.61 -3.86 -1.39
N PHE A 30 -3.05 -2.84 -2.11
CA PHE A 30 -4.39 -2.76 -2.69
C PHE A 30 -4.41 -1.90 -3.96
N TYR A 31 -5.52 -1.95 -4.68
CA TYR A 31 -5.75 -1.04 -5.81
C TYR A 31 -6.76 0.03 -5.40
N LEU A 32 -6.36 1.29 -5.42
CA LEU A 32 -7.21 2.43 -5.12
C LEU A 32 -7.94 2.86 -6.41
N LEU A 33 -9.27 2.89 -6.33
CA LEU A 33 -10.12 3.40 -7.40
C LEU A 33 -10.50 4.84 -7.11
N GLY A 34 -10.31 5.73 -8.09
CA GLY A 34 -10.63 7.14 -7.96
C GLY A 34 -10.18 7.96 -9.18
N PRO A 35 -10.24 9.30 -9.08
CA PRO A 35 -9.79 10.20 -10.15
C PRO A 35 -8.36 9.93 -10.61
N GLN A 36 -7.52 9.46 -9.68
CA GLN A 36 -6.19 8.93 -9.94
C GLN A 36 -6.14 7.51 -9.35
N SER A 37 -6.40 6.52 -10.20
CA SER A 37 -6.37 5.12 -9.75
C SER A 37 -4.92 4.63 -9.75
N ALA A 38 -4.50 3.98 -8.66
CA ALA A 38 -3.13 3.54 -8.47
C ALA A 38 -3.06 2.27 -7.63
N TYR A 39 -2.00 1.50 -7.83
CA TYR A 39 -1.58 0.50 -6.84
C TYR A 39 -1.05 1.22 -5.62
N VAL A 40 -1.46 0.82 -4.43
CA VAL A 40 -0.99 1.39 -3.17
C VAL A 40 -0.24 0.32 -2.40
N ILE A 41 0.91 0.71 -1.86
CA ILE A 41 1.76 -0.14 -1.03
C ILE A 41 2.02 0.60 0.27
N VAL A 42 1.72 -0.02 1.40
CA VAL A 42 2.08 0.50 2.73
C VAL A 42 2.92 -0.53 3.47
N PRO A 43 4.20 -0.22 3.80
CA PRO A 43 5.02 -1.08 4.66
C PRO A 43 4.42 -1.15 6.06
N LEU A 44 4.13 -2.36 6.55
CA LEU A 44 3.55 -2.60 7.87
C LEU A 44 4.18 -3.83 8.50
N GLU A 45 4.50 -3.78 9.79
CA GLU A 45 5.04 -4.95 10.50
C GLU A 45 3.99 -6.05 10.70
N ASN A 46 2.73 -5.64 10.89
CA ASN A 46 1.60 -6.52 11.16
C ASN A 46 0.42 -6.20 10.24
N SER A 47 -0.37 -7.23 9.91
CA SER A 47 -1.62 -7.04 9.17
C SER A 47 -2.57 -6.13 9.97
N PRO A 48 -3.20 -5.12 9.34
CA PRO A 48 -4.14 -4.27 10.05
C PRO A 48 -5.36 -5.08 10.47
N VAL A 49 -5.81 -4.86 11.71
CA VAL A 49 -7.02 -5.51 12.26
C VAL A 49 -8.26 -5.17 11.42
N PHE A 50 -8.26 -4.00 10.77
CA PHE A 50 -9.36 -3.50 9.97
C PHE A 50 -8.89 -2.85 8.68
N PHE A 51 -9.22 -3.46 7.55
CA PHE A 51 -9.10 -2.85 6.22
C PHE A 51 -10.05 -3.55 5.23
N PRO A 52 -11.34 -3.17 5.20
CA PRO A 52 -12.33 -3.89 4.41
C PRO A 52 -12.15 -3.67 2.90
N ASN A 53 -12.62 -4.65 2.13
CA ASN A 53 -12.73 -4.55 0.68
C ASN A 53 -13.65 -3.37 0.30
N ALA A 54 -13.29 -2.64 -0.76
CA ALA A 54 -14.10 -1.53 -1.31
C ALA A 54 -14.42 -0.42 -0.29
N ALA A 55 -13.57 -0.24 0.72
CA ALA A 55 -13.69 0.88 1.65
C ALA A 55 -13.28 2.20 0.98
N ASP A 56 -13.96 3.28 1.36
CA ASP A 56 -13.48 4.64 1.08
C ASP A 56 -12.29 4.94 1.98
N VAL A 57 -11.18 5.35 1.37
CA VAL A 57 -9.93 5.63 2.07
C VAL A 57 -9.31 6.93 1.60
N LEU A 58 -8.66 7.64 2.51
CA LEU A 58 -7.74 8.72 2.18
C LEU A 58 -6.31 8.18 2.30
N VAL A 59 -5.54 8.27 1.22
CA VAL A 59 -4.15 7.80 1.18
C VAL A 59 -3.23 9.00 1.01
N ILE A 60 -2.25 9.13 1.89
CA ILE A 60 -1.16 10.11 1.81
C ILE A 60 0.12 9.32 1.56
N GLY A 61 0.82 9.69 0.50
CA GLY A 61 1.99 8.95 0.04
C GLY A 61 2.74 9.67 -1.04
N CYS A 62 3.77 9.02 -1.56
CA CYS A 62 4.64 9.55 -2.59
C CYS A 62 4.49 8.70 -3.86
N PRO A 63 4.19 9.34 -5.00
CA PRO A 63 4.00 8.61 -6.25
C PRO A 63 5.34 8.05 -6.75
N THR A 64 5.30 6.83 -7.27
CA THR A 64 6.34 6.26 -8.12
C THR A 64 5.84 6.22 -9.58
N ASP A 65 6.60 5.62 -10.48
CA ASP A 65 6.18 5.44 -11.88
C ASP A 65 4.95 4.50 -12.02
N ASP A 66 4.77 3.56 -11.09
CA ASP A 66 3.85 2.43 -11.23
C ASP A 66 2.95 2.16 -10.00
N TYR A 67 3.23 2.78 -8.84
CA TYR A 67 2.42 2.70 -7.63
C TYR A 67 2.53 3.96 -6.78
N LEU A 68 1.79 3.99 -5.68
CA LEU A 68 1.86 4.98 -4.63
C LEU A 68 2.41 4.31 -3.37
N ASP A 69 3.57 4.77 -2.92
CA ASP A 69 4.10 4.42 -1.61
C ASP A 69 3.35 5.22 -0.54
N ALA A 70 2.48 4.54 0.19
CA ALA A 70 1.66 5.15 1.22
C ALA A 70 2.41 5.25 2.54
N VAL A 71 2.27 6.42 3.16
CA VAL A 71 2.79 6.75 4.50
C VAL A 71 1.68 6.71 5.52
N ILE A 72 0.50 7.25 5.17
CA ILE A 72 -0.68 7.26 6.03
C ILE A 72 -1.88 6.83 5.19
N ILE A 73 -2.69 5.94 5.75
CA ILE A 73 -4.01 5.62 5.22
C ILE A 73 -5.04 5.85 6.32
N ILE A 74 -6.07 6.62 6.00
CA ILE A 74 -7.22 6.84 6.87
C ILE A 74 -8.39 6.10 6.26
N VAL A 75 -8.93 5.15 7.02
CA VAL A 75 -10.10 4.34 6.65
C VAL A 75 -11.10 4.38 7.79
N GLN A 76 -12.25 5.03 7.57
CA GLN A 76 -13.23 5.31 8.62
C GLN A 76 -12.54 6.01 9.82
N ASP A 77 -12.64 5.45 11.03
CA ASP A 77 -12.01 5.96 12.26
C ASP A 77 -10.63 5.35 12.56
N THR A 78 -10.06 4.59 11.61
CA THR A 78 -8.76 3.92 11.77
C THR A 78 -7.68 4.63 10.94
N ILE A 79 -6.55 4.89 11.59
CA ILE A 79 -5.33 5.40 10.94
C ILE A 79 -4.32 4.27 10.87
N ILE A 80 -3.85 3.97 9.66
CA ILE A 80 -2.76 3.04 9.39
C ILE A 80 -1.56 3.88 8.98
N GLN A 81 -0.43 3.68 9.66
CA GLN A 81 0.80 4.41 9.38
C GLN A 81 1.88 3.43 8.97
N ALA A 82 2.67 3.81 7.97
CA ALA A 82 3.84 3.05 7.58
C ALA A 82 4.84 2.98 8.74
N GLN A 83 5.50 1.83 8.88
CA GLN A 83 6.53 1.64 9.91
C GLN A 83 7.68 2.64 9.74
N GLU A 84 8.06 2.89 8.49
CA GLU A 84 9.15 3.78 8.10
C GLU A 84 8.71 4.62 6.91
N LEU A 85 9.33 5.80 6.77
CA LEU A 85 9.05 6.67 5.63
C LEU A 85 9.68 6.04 4.37
N PRO A 86 8.89 5.77 3.31
CA PRO A 86 9.41 5.22 2.07
C PRO A 86 10.49 6.12 1.46
N LEU A 87 11.52 5.52 0.87
CA LEU A 87 12.60 6.29 0.22
C LEU A 87 12.09 7.20 -0.90
N SER A 88 11.02 6.79 -1.59
CA SER A 88 10.31 7.58 -2.60
C SER A 88 9.81 8.93 -2.07
N CYS A 89 9.58 9.04 -0.75
CA CYS A 89 9.22 10.30 -0.10
C CYS A 89 10.40 11.17 0.32
N LEU A 90 11.61 10.63 0.37
CA LEU A 90 12.81 11.38 0.74
C LEU A 90 13.43 12.09 -0.48
N SER A 91 13.20 11.56 -1.68
CA SER A 91 13.56 12.18 -2.94
C SER A 91 12.43 13.06 -3.47
N VAL A 92 12.11 14.15 -2.77
CA VAL A 92 11.25 15.19 -3.34
C VAL A 92 12.11 15.99 -4.34
N PRO A 93 11.68 16.17 -5.61
CA PRO A 93 12.39 17.00 -6.58
C PRO A 93 12.45 18.49 -6.17
#